data_AF-A0AA86VE30-F1
#
_entry.id   AF-A0AA86VE30-F1
#
_cell.length_a   1.000
_cell.length_b   1.000
_cell.length_c   1.000
_cell.angle_alpha   90.00
_cell.angle_beta   90.00
_cell.angle_gamma   90.00
#
_symmetry.space_group_name_H-M   'P 1'
#
loop_
_entity.id
_entity.type
_entity.pdbx_description
1 polymer ?
#
loop_
_entity_poly.entity_id
_entity_poly.type
_entity_poly.pdbx_seq_one_letter_code
_entity_poly.pdbx_strand_id
1 'polypeptide(L)'
;MATTATKRKPVFVKVDQLKPGTNGHTLTVKVVSSKPVKTVSNRDGRSSVLAARPSRIAECLVGDETGTIIFTARNEQVDLMNAGATLTLRNAKIDMFKGSMRLAVDRWGRIEAAEPANFEVKEDNNLSLVEYELVNVVEE
;
A
#
# COMPACT_ATOMS: atom_id res chain seq x y z
N MET A 1 -29.53 -21.40 -16.69
CA MET A 1 -29.32 -21.49 -15.23
C MET A 1 -28.00 -20.81 -14.92
N ALA A 2 -28.04 -19.67 -14.23
CA ALA A 2 -26.83 -18.95 -13.84
C ALA A 2 -26.19 -19.66 -12.65
N THR A 3 -24.98 -20.20 -12.83
CA THR A 3 -24.19 -20.76 -11.73
C THR A 3 -23.81 -19.61 -10.79
N THR A 4 -24.42 -19.58 -9.62
CA THR A 4 -24.08 -18.65 -8.53
C THR A 4 -22.70 -19.01 -8.00
N ALA A 5 -21.65 -18.38 -8.53
CA ALA A 5 -20.29 -18.54 -8.04
C ALA A 5 -20.23 -18.11 -6.57
N THR A 6 -20.00 -19.08 -5.67
CA THR A 6 -19.86 -18.83 -4.24
C THR A 6 -18.62 -17.98 -4.00
N LYS A 7 -18.79 -16.72 -3.58
CA LYS A 7 -17.67 -15.81 -3.33
C LYS A 7 -16.85 -16.35 -2.16
N ARG A 8 -15.56 -16.61 -2.40
CA ARG A 8 -14.61 -17.00 -1.34
C ARG A 8 -14.52 -15.89 -0.30
N LYS A 9 -14.49 -16.27 0.99
CA LYS A 9 -14.32 -15.29 2.08
C LYS A 9 -12.94 -14.61 1.91
N PRO A 10 -12.85 -13.28 2.09
CA PRO A 10 -11.57 -12.61 2.08
C PRO A 10 -10.70 -13.14 3.23
N VAL A 11 -9.45 -13.48 2.92
CA VAL A 11 -8.45 -13.87 3.92
C VAL A 11 -7.68 -12.63 4.30
N PHE A 12 -7.66 -12.31 5.59
CA PHE A 12 -6.90 -11.20 6.12
C PHE A 12 -5.49 -11.67 6.45
N VAL A 13 -4.50 -10.91 5.98
CA VAL A 13 -3.08 -11.13 6.26
C VAL A 13 -2.57 -10.01 7.17
N LYS A 14 -1.48 -10.30 7.89
CA LYS A 14 -0.79 -9.35 8.76
C LYS A 14 0.39 -8.71 8.05
N VAL A 15 0.84 -7.57 8.57
CA VAL A 15 1.95 -6.81 7.96
C VAL A 15 3.23 -7.66 7.92
N ASP A 16 3.56 -8.37 8.99
CA ASP A 16 4.76 -9.23 9.07
C ASP A 16 4.81 -10.39 8.06
N GLN A 17 3.66 -10.77 7.49
CA GLN A 17 3.53 -11.83 6.50
C GLN A 17 3.75 -11.36 5.06
N LEU A 18 3.90 -10.05 4.84
CA LEU A 18 4.12 -9.48 3.53
C LEU A 18 5.51 -9.86 3.00
N LYS A 19 5.57 -10.23 1.71
CA LYS A 19 6.80 -10.65 1.04
C LYS A 19 7.04 -9.84 -0.24
N PRO A 20 8.31 -9.64 -0.65
CA PRO A 20 8.64 -8.97 -1.90
C PRO A 20 7.90 -9.57 -3.10
N GLY A 21 7.35 -8.73 -3.97
CA GLY A 21 6.69 -9.15 -5.22
C GLY A 21 5.32 -9.80 -5.08
N THR A 22 4.79 -9.93 -3.86
CA THR A 22 3.45 -10.53 -3.63
C THR A 22 2.30 -9.54 -3.84
N ASN A 23 1.11 -10.04 -4.17
CA ASN A 23 -0.08 -9.24 -4.48
C ASN A 23 -1.37 -9.89 -3.95
N GLY A 24 -2.49 -9.17 -4.04
CA GLY A 24 -3.80 -9.68 -3.65
C GLY A 24 -4.08 -9.65 -2.15
N HIS A 25 -3.29 -8.89 -1.39
CA HIS A 25 -3.38 -8.85 0.07
C HIS A 25 -4.62 -8.10 0.54
N THR A 26 -5.24 -8.61 1.59
CA THR A 26 -6.29 -7.90 2.32
C THR A 26 -5.84 -7.74 3.77
N LEU A 27 -5.75 -6.50 4.24
CA LEU A 27 -5.25 -6.20 5.59
C LEU A 27 -5.96 -5.00 6.18
N THR A 28 -6.07 -4.99 7.50
CA THR A 28 -6.59 -3.85 8.28
C THR A 28 -5.41 -3.19 8.97
N VAL A 29 -5.19 -1.91 8.67
CA VAL A 29 -4.05 -1.14 9.14
C VAL A 29 -4.50 0.17 9.76
N LYS A 30 -3.72 0.64 10.73
CA LYS A 30 -3.85 1.98 11.29
C LYS A 30 -2.79 2.89 10.68
N VAL A 31 -3.19 4.09 10.31
CA VAL A 31 -2.28 5.11 9.78
C VAL A 31 -1.56 5.77 10.96
N VAL A 32 -0.23 5.68 10.97
CA VAL A 32 0.61 6.33 11.99
C VAL A 32 0.94 7.75 11.55
N SER A 33 1.41 7.92 10.31
CA SER A 33 1.74 9.24 9.77
C SER A 33 1.49 9.30 8.26
N SER A 34 1.31 10.52 7.74
CA SER A 34 1.10 10.77 6.31
C SER A 34 1.98 11.94 5.86
N LYS A 35 2.85 11.71 4.89
CA LYS A 35 3.79 12.70 4.35
C LYS A 35 3.50 12.92 2.86
N PRO A 36 2.95 14.09 2.46
CA PRO A 36 2.73 14.37 1.05
C PRO A 36 4.07 14.51 0.32
N VAL A 37 4.22 13.81 -0.79
CA VAL A 37 5.40 13.89 -1.66
C VAL A 37 5.14 14.95 -2.71
N LYS A 38 6.00 15.97 -2.76
CA LYS A 38 5.96 16.97 -3.84
C LYS A 38 6.35 16.28 -5.15
N THR A 39 5.38 16.08 -6.04
CA THR A 39 5.68 15.64 -7.40
C THR A 39 6.34 16.77 -8.16
N VAL A 40 7.61 16.60 -8.49
CA VAL A 40 8.29 17.46 -9.47
C VAL A 40 7.63 17.16 -10.81
N SER A 41 6.94 18.14 -11.39
CA SER A 41 6.42 18.01 -12.75
C SER A 41 7.60 17.70 -13.67
N ASN A 42 7.56 16.55 -14.34
CA ASN A 42 8.62 16.17 -15.27
C ASN A 42 8.63 17.21 -16.38
N ARG A 43 9.61 18.13 -16.35
CA ARG A 43 9.88 19.08 -17.43
C ARG A 43 10.60 18.33 -18.55
N ASP A 44 9.90 17.40 -19.18
CA ASP A 44 10.30 16.87 -20.48
C ASP A 44 9.22 17.26 -21.48
N GLY A 45 9.57 18.22 -22.33
CA GLY A 45 8.66 19.00 -23.17
C GLY A 45 8.00 18.20 -24.28
N ARG A 46 7.01 17.36 -23.94
CA ARG A 46 6.04 16.84 -24.89
C ARG A 46 4.64 17.20 -24.44
N SER A 47 4.15 18.26 -25.09
CA SER A 47 2.79 18.77 -25.03
C SER A 47 1.74 17.66 -25.14
N SER A 48 0.79 17.65 -24.21
CA SER A 48 -0.61 17.46 -24.60
C SER A 48 -1.47 18.38 -23.75
N VAL A 49 -2.34 19.11 -24.44
CA VAL A 49 -3.30 20.10 -23.91
C VAL A 49 -4.51 19.38 -23.29
N LEU A 50 -4.24 18.35 -22.49
CA LEU A 50 -5.21 17.66 -21.66
C LEU A 50 -4.61 17.63 -20.26
N ALA A 51 -5.09 18.53 -19.41
CA ALA A 51 -4.62 18.74 -18.05
C ALA A 51 -4.54 17.42 -17.25
N ALA A 52 -3.38 16.76 -17.29
CA ALA A 52 -3.03 15.73 -16.34
C ALA A 52 -2.88 16.46 -15.00
N ARG A 53 -3.94 16.42 -14.19
CA ARG A 53 -3.90 16.93 -12.81
C ARG A 53 -2.60 16.43 -12.17
N PRO A 54 -1.84 17.28 -11.46
CA PRO A 54 -0.65 16.82 -10.78
C PRO A 54 -1.04 15.63 -9.90
N SER A 55 -0.43 14.47 -10.15
CA SER A 55 -0.74 13.26 -9.39
C SER A 55 -0.37 13.52 -7.93
N ARG A 56 -1.35 13.61 -7.03
CA ARG A 56 -1.08 13.79 -5.60
C ARG A 56 -0.56 12.46 -5.07
N ILE A 57 0.63 12.45 -4.48
CA ILE A 57 1.21 11.26 -3.88
C ILE A 57 1.53 11.57 -2.41
N ALA A 58 1.25 10.62 -1.53
CA ALA A 58 1.71 10.67 -0.15
C ALA A 58 2.34 9.33 0.24
N GLU A 59 3.42 9.41 1.01
CA GLU A 59 4.01 8.27 1.70
C GLU A 59 3.43 8.24 3.11
N CYS A 60 2.66 7.21 3.40
CA CYS A 60 1.98 7.06 4.68
C CYS A 60 2.61 5.89 5.44
N LEU A 61 3.00 6.09 6.69
CA LEU A 61 3.38 4.98 7.55
C LEU A 61 2.10 4.33 8.05
N VAL A 62 1.88 3.06 7.72
CA VAL A 62 0.72 2.28 8.16
C VAL A 62 1.18 0.99 8.81
N GLY A 63 0.40 0.45 9.74
CA GLY A 63 0.76 -0.81 10.38
C GLY A 63 -0.36 -1.44 11.18
N ASP A 64 -0.06 -2.63 11.68
CA ASP A 64 -0.89 -3.39 12.61
C ASP A 64 -0.04 -3.78 13.84
N GLU A 65 -0.54 -4.69 14.67
CA GLU A 65 0.18 -5.17 15.86
C GLU A 65 1.47 -5.95 15.54
N THR A 66 1.66 -6.35 14.28
CA THR A 66 2.80 -7.18 13.85
C THR A 66 3.93 -6.37 13.24
N GLY A 67 3.63 -5.21 12.64
CA GLY A 67 4.64 -4.32 12.08
C GLY A 67 4.06 -3.13 11.34
N THR A 68 4.97 -2.37 10.72
CA THR A 68 4.67 -1.21 9.89
C THR A 68 5.26 -1.35 8.49
N ILE A 69 4.65 -0.66 7.53
CA ILE A 69 5.09 -0.57 6.15
C ILE A 69 4.70 0.80 5.59
N ILE A 70 5.50 1.33 4.68
CA ILE A 70 5.17 2.55 3.93
C ILE A 70 4.12 2.20 2.88
N PHE A 71 2.96 2.84 2.99
CA PHE A 71 1.91 2.85 2.00
C PHE A 71 2.07 4.03 1.04
N THR A 72 2.00 3.76 -0.27
CA THR A 72 2.01 4.81 -1.30
C THR A 72 0.57 5.16 -1.69
N ALA A 73 0.06 6.25 -1.12
CA ALA A 73 -1.28 6.76 -1.43
C ALA A 73 -1.25 7.66 -2.66
N ARG A 74 -2.25 7.51 -3.55
CA ARG A 74 -2.37 8.30 -4.78
C ARG A 74 -3.73 8.98 -4.89
N ASN A 75 -3.73 10.23 -5.36
CA ASN A 75 -4.91 11.03 -5.65
C ASN A 75 -5.87 11.08 -4.45
N GLU A 76 -7.11 10.64 -4.63
CA GLU A 76 -8.18 10.60 -3.62
C GLU A 76 -7.84 9.69 -2.43
N GLN A 77 -6.94 8.71 -2.59
CA GLN A 77 -6.49 7.86 -1.49
C GLN A 77 -5.76 8.67 -0.41
N VAL A 78 -5.13 9.80 -0.79
CA VAL A 78 -4.40 10.65 0.16
C VAL A 78 -5.34 11.26 1.19
N ASP A 79 -6.58 11.58 0.79
CA ASP A 79 -7.56 12.21 1.65
C ASP A 79 -8.13 11.21 2.69
N LEU A 80 -8.01 9.91 2.44
CA LEU A 80 -8.39 8.82 3.37
C LEU A 80 -7.29 8.53 4.41
N MET A 81 -6.03 8.89 4.11
CA MET A 81 -4.85 8.52 4.90
C MET A 81 -4.57 9.54 6.02
N ASN A 82 -5.57 9.74 6.88
CA ASN A 82 -5.46 10.59 8.06
C ASN A 82 -4.78 9.84 9.21
N ALA A 83 -3.83 10.49 9.91
CA ALA A 83 -3.17 9.88 11.06
C ALA A 83 -4.20 9.47 12.13
N GLY A 84 -4.03 8.26 12.67
CA GLY A 84 -4.96 7.63 13.61
C GLY A 84 -6.13 6.88 12.98
N ALA A 85 -6.41 7.07 11.68
CA ALA A 85 -7.49 6.36 10.99
C ALA A 85 -7.17 4.86 10.84
N THR A 86 -8.19 4.01 10.96
CA THR A 86 -8.10 2.59 10.65
C THR A 86 -8.73 2.33 9.28
N LEU A 87 -7.99 1.66 8.41
CA LEU A 87 -8.37 1.41 7.03
C LEU A 87 -8.23 -0.08 6.72
N THR A 88 -9.18 -0.62 5.95
CA THR A 88 -9.08 -1.94 5.33
C THR A 88 -8.64 -1.78 3.88
N LEU A 89 -7.46 -2.31 3.57
CA LEU A 89 -6.88 -2.34 2.23
C LEU A 89 -7.23 -3.68 1.60
N ARG A 90 -7.89 -3.69 0.45
CA ARG A 90 -8.27 -4.89 -0.30
C ARG A 90 -7.52 -4.96 -1.62
N ASN A 91 -7.06 -6.17 -1.97
CA ASN A 91 -6.26 -6.42 -3.18
C ASN A 91 -5.04 -5.47 -3.26
N ALA A 92 -4.38 -5.29 -2.12
CA ALA A 92 -3.13 -4.54 -2.05
C ALA A 92 -1.97 -5.39 -2.61
N LYS A 93 -0.94 -4.70 -3.08
CA LYS A 93 0.28 -5.31 -3.60
C LYS A 93 1.51 -4.74 -2.92
N ILE A 94 2.57 -5.54 -2.92
CA ILE A 94 3.91 -5.10 -2.56
C ILE A 94 4.60 -4.59 -3.80
N ASP A 95 4.96 -3.31 -3.77
CA ASP A 95 5.78 -2.64 -4.76
C ASP A 95 7.22 -2.53 -4.23
N MET A 96 8.20 -2.89 -5.06
CA MET A 96 9.61 -2.77 -4.68
C MET A 96 10.11 -1.39 -5.09
N PHE A 97 10.62 -0.63 -4.14
CA PHE A 97 11.17 0.71 -4.39
C PHE A 97 12.56 0.83 -3.76
N LYS A 98 13.58 0.98 -4.62
CA LYS A 98 14.99 1.11 -4.20
C LYS A 98 15.44 0.01 -3.23
N GLY A 99 15.06 -1.24 -3.50
CA GLY A 99 15.42 -2.38 -2.64
C GLY A 99 14.46 -2.62 -1.48
N SER A 100 13.60 -1.68 -1.11
CA SER A 100 12.67 -1.85 0.03
C SER A 100 11.23 -2.07 -0.41
N MET A 101 10.46 -2.76 0.44
CA MET A 101 9.03 -3.01 0.19
C MET A 101 8.19 -1.76 0.48
N ARG A 102 7.19 -1.54 -0.36
CA ARG A 102 6.12 -0.55 -0.16
C ARG A 102 4.77 -1.19 -0.43
N LEU A 103 3.76 -0.81 0.34
CA LEU A 103 2.39 -1.24 0.11
C LEU A 103 1.69 -0.27 -0.85
N ALA A 104 0.93 -0.79 -1.80
CA ALA A 104 0.13 0.01 -2.71
C ALA A 104 -1.20 -0.68 -3.03
N VAL A 105 -2.22 0.11 -3.33
CA VAL A 105 -3.50 -0.36 -3.86
C VAL A 105 -3.61 0.06 -5.32
N ASP A 106 -3.82 -0.92 -6.21
CA ASP A 106 -3.98 -0.70 -7.65
C ASP A 106 -5.44 -0.36 -8.03
N ARG A 107 -5.76 -0.24 -9.32
CA ARG A 107 -7.13 0.10 -9.78
C ARG A 107 -8.17 -1.01 -9.54
N TRP A 108 -7.77 -2.22 -9.15
CA TRP A 108 -8.67 -3.33 -8.82
C TRP A 108 -8.89 -3.45 -7.31
N GLY A 109 -7.95 -2.91 -6.52
CA GLY A 109 -8.09 -2.82 -5.08
C GLY A 109 -8.91 -1.65 -4.59
N ARG A 110 -9.24 -1.71 -3.29
CA ARG A 110 -10.10 -0.75 -2.62
C ARG A 110 -9.54 -0.42 -1.25
N ILE A 111 -9.81 0.81 -0.81
CA ILE A 111 -9.53 1.29 0.53
C ILE A 111 -10.88 1.58 1.17
N GLU A 112 -11.16 0.94 2.29
CA GLU A 112 -12.39 1.11 3.06
C GLU A 112 -12.02 1.68 4.43
N ALA A 113 -12.71 2.73 4.87
CA ALA A 113 -12.62 3.15 6.25
C ALA A 113 -13.21 2.05 7.14
N ALA A 114 -12.46 1.64 8.15
CA ALA A 114 -12.88 0.62 9.10
C ALA A 114 -13.21 1.27 10.45
N GLU A 115 -13.90 0.53 11.31
CA GLU A 115 -14.05 0.93 12.70
C GLU A 115 -12.66 1.07 13.36
N PRO A 116 -12.51 1.99 14.33
CA PRO A 116 -11.25 2.18 15.04
C PRO A 116 -10.77 0.86 15.63
N ALA A 117 -9.63 0.37 15.15
CA ALA A 117 -9.08 -0.86 15.67
C ALA A 117 -8.48 -0.64 17.06
N ASN A 118 -8.67 -1.62 17.96
CA ASN A 118 -8.20 -1.57 19.34
C ASN A 118 -6.76 -2.08 19.51
N PHE A 119 -5.99 -2.22 18.42
CA PHE A 119 -4.59 -2.65 18.49
C PHE A 119 -3.64 -1.46 18.49
N GLU A 120 -2.51 -1.65 19.16
CA GLU A 120 -1.35 -0.75 19.09
C GLU A 120 -0.47 -1.16 17.92
N VAL A 121 -0.01 -0.19 17.14
CA VAL A 121 0.81 -0.45 15.95
C VAL A 121 2.24 -0.72 16.41
N LYS A 122 2.83 -1.81 15.91
CA LYS A 122 4.22 -2.15 16.21
C LYS A 122 5.18 -1.40 15.30
N GLU A 123 5.52 -0.18 15.69
CA GLU A 123 6.41 0.70 14.91
C GLU A 123 7.86 0.19 14.82
N ASP A 124 8.31 -0.60 15.80
CA ASP A 124 9.67 -1.16 15.83
C ASP A 124 9.97 -2.12 14.67
N ASN A 125 8.94 -2.77 14.11
CA ASN A 125 9.09 -3.72 13.01
C ASN A 125 8.66 -3.08 11.68
N ASN A 126 9.52 -2.25 11.11
CA ASN A 126 9.23 -1.55 9.85
C ASN A 126 9.81 -2.29 8.63
N LEU A 127 8.93 -2.92 7.86
CA LEU A 127 9.30 -3.69 6.66
C LEU A 127 9.82 -2.83 5.50
N SER A 128 9.54 -1.53 5.51
CA SER A 128 10.07 -0.61 4.50
C SER A 128 11.50 -0.14 4.78
N LEU A 129 12.05 -0.45 5.96
CA LEU A 129 13.48 -0.23 6.24
C LEU A 129 14.33 -1.44 5.87
N VAL A 130 13.70 -2.58 5.58
CA VAL A 130 14.40 -3.80 5.14
C VAL A 130 14.73 -3.65 3.66
N GLU A 131 16.00 -3.84 3.33
CA GLU A 131 16.50 -3.87 1.96
C GLU A 131 16.58 -5.33 1.49
N TYR A 132 16.08 -5.59 0.29
CA TYR A 132 16.08 -6.88 -0.37
C TYR A 132 16.94 -6.79 -1.63
N GLU A 133 17.80 -7.78 -1.80
CA GLU A 133 18.56 -7.99 -3.02
C GLU A 133 17.90 -9.09 -3.88
N LEU A 134 17.83 -8.84 -5.18
CA LEU A 134 17.33 -9.83 -6.12
C LEU A 134 18.46 -10.84 -6.42
N VAL A 135 18.35 -12.03 -5.84
CA VAL A 135 19.27 -13.13 -6.10
C VAL A 135 18.73 -13.95 -7.27
N ASN A 136 19.41 -13.88 -8.41
CA ASN A 136 19.17 -14.80 -9.52
C ASN A 136 19.89 -16.12 -9.21
N VAL A 137 19.13 -17.13 -8.80
CA VAL A 137 19.68 -18.48 -8.68
C VAL A 137 19.88 -19.01 -10.09
N VAL A 138 21.13 -19.11 -10.53
CA VAL A 138 21.47 -19.82 -11.75
C VAL A 138 21.45 -21.30 -11.37
N GLU A 139 20.45 -22.04 -11.82
CA GLU A 139 20.47 -23.51 -11.71
C GLU A 139 21.60 -24.03 -12.61
N GLU A 140 22.53 -24.76 -12.02
CA GLU A 140 23.66 -25.42 -12.70
C GLU A 140 23.22 -26.76 -13.33
#